data_AF-A0AAF0QHC6-F1
#
_entry.id   AF-A0AAF0QHC6-F1
#
_cell.length_a   1.000
_cell.length_b   1.000
_cell.length_c   1.000
_cell.angle_alpha   90.00
_cell.angle_beta   90.00
_cell.angle_gamma   90.00
#
_symmetry.space_group_name_H-M   'P 1'
#
loop_
_entity.id
_entity.type
_entity.pdbx_description
1 polymer ?
#
loop_
_entity_poly.entity_id
_entity_poly.type
_entity_poly.pdbx_seq_one_letter_code
_entity_poly.pdbx_strand_id
1 'polypeptide(L)'
;MGSESHQQSENNEHEHSRPLYLQKFRLYETTSNFYMVGRDKTRTYWKVLKIDRLEPTELIMYEDSATYSEIECIDLLKRIHEGNKSTGGLKFVSTCYGIVGFVKFLGPYHMLVITKRRKIGVICGHAVYAITKSEMFPIPNSTVLSKMPYSKNENRSFVNFACKCKISIVFLRRHYNGNRNASSLFVSL
;
A
#
# COMPACT_ATOMS: atom_id res chain seq x y z
N MET A 1 19.95 63.92 -19.65
CA MET A 1 20.95 63.09 -18.95
C MET A 1 20.30 62.61 -17.67
N GLY A 2 20.11 61.34 -17.33
CA GLY A 2 20.77 60.10 -17.71
C GLY A 2 21.03 59.35 -16.40
N SER A 3 20.64 58.05 -16.36
CA SER A 3 21.05 56.99 -15.39
C SER A 3 20.63 57.16 -13.92
N GLU A 4 20.25 56.14 -13.12
CA GLU A 4 20.24 54.67 -13.26
C GLU A 4 19.35 54.05 -12.16
N SER A 5 19.05 52.77 -12.35
CA SER A 5 18.15 51.83 -11.67
C SER A 5 18.52 51.38 -10.25
N HIS A 6 17.51 50.99 -9.45
CA HIS A 6 17.56 49.73 -8.69
C HIS A 6 16.16 49.10 -8.55
N GLN A 7 15.95 48.01 -9.30
CA GLN A 7 14.90 47.02 -9.07
C GLN A 7 15.29 46.18 -7.86
N GLN A 8 14.37 46.03 -6.88
CA GLN A 8 14.48 44.99 -5.86
C GLN A 8 13.58 43.80 -6.25
N SER A 9 14.30 42.74 -6.57
CA SER A 9 13.98 41.36 -6.93
C SER A 9 12.77 40.72 -6.22
N GLU A 10 11.85 40.20 -7.05
CA GLU A 10 10.91 39.13 -6.73
C GLU A 10 11.68 37.83 -6.45
N ASN A 11 11.60 37.33 -5.21
CA ASN A 11 12.05 35.97 -4.89
C ASN A 11 10.97 34.97 -5.30
N ASN A 12 11.08 34.46 -6.53
CA ASN A 12 10.43 33.23 -6.97
C ASN A 12 11.04 32.04 -6.23
N GLU A 13 10.47 31.65 -5.09
CA GLU A 13 10.72 30.34 -4.52
C GLU A 13 9.96 29.29 -5.34
N HIS A 14 10.66 28.68 -6.29
CA HIS A 14 10.26 27.40 -6.88
C HIS A 14 10.24 26.35 -5.77
N GLU A 15 9.08 26.20 -5.11
CA GLU A 15 8.79 25.09 -4.23
C GLU A 15 8.84 23.80 -5.07
N HIS A 16 10.02 23.16 -5.09
CA HIS A 16 10.21 21.84 -5.65
C HIS A 16 9.33 20.88 -4.84
N SER A 17 8.11 20.69 -5.32
CA SER A 17 7.11 19.78 -4.75
C SER A 17 7.77 18.45 -4.43
N ARG A 18 8.08 18.23 -3.15
CA ARG A 18 8.72 16.99 -2.72
C ARG A 18 7.77 15.86 -3.10
N PRO A 19 8.24 14.79 -3.76
CA PRO A 19 7.40 13.67 -4.11
C PRO A 19 6.65 13.16 -2.89
N LEU A 20 5.33 13.10 -2.97
CA LEU A 20 4.51 12.53 -1.92
C LEU A 20 4.71 11.02 -1.95
N TYR A 21 5.45 10.49 -0.98
CA TYR A 21 5.66 9.06 -0.83
C TYR A 21 4.98 8.55 0.45
N LEU A 22 4.18 7.50 0.30
CA LEU A 22 3.64 6.77 1.44
C LEU A 22 4.75 5.89 2.03
N GLN A 23 4.89 5.87 3.35
CA GLN A 23 5.95 5.15 4.05
C GLN A 23 5.45 4.07 5.01
N LYS A 24 4.25 4.26 5.55
CA LYS A 24 3.66 3.35 6.53
C LYS A 24 2.22 3.08 6.15
N PHE A 25 1.83 1.84 6.31
CA PHE A 25 0.50 1.37 5.93
C PHE A 25 -0.12 0.60 7.08
N ARG A 26 -1.44 0.71 7.19
CA ARG A 26 -2.26 -0.08 8.12
C ARG A 26 -3.27 -0.85 7.29
N LEU A 27 -3.26 -2.16 7.45
CA LEU A 27 -4.22 -3.06 6.86
C LEU A 27 -5.38 -3.26 7.84
N TYR A 28 -6.58 -3.07 7.34
CA TYR A 28 -7.82 -3.34 8.04
C TYR A 28 -8.67 -4.30 7.22
N GLU A 29 -9.59 -4.98 7.89
CA GLU A 29 -10.52 -5.88 7.27
C GLU A 29 -11.95 -5.67 7.75
N THR A 30 -12.88 -5.92 6.85
CA THR A 30 -14.25 -6.30 7.16
C THR A 30 -14.51 -7.69 6.56
N THR A 31 -15.72 -8.20 6.78
CA THR A 31 -16.20 -9.44 6.16
C THR A 31 -16.09 -9.44 4.64
N SER A 32 -16.24 -8.28 3.99
CA SER A 32 -16.33 -8.18 2.53
C SER A 32 -15.13 -7.53 1.87
N ASN A 33 -14.28 -6.82 2.62
CA ASN A 33 -13.20 -6.02 2.04
C ASN A 33 -11.95 -5.97 2.93
N PHE A 34 -10.80 -5.84 2.31
CA PHE A 34 -9.61 -5.28 2.95
C PHE A 34 -9.49 -3.79 2.61
N TYR A 35 -8.95 -3.03 3.56
CA TYR A 35 -8.64 -1.61 3.41
C TYR A 35 -7.19 -1.37 3.79
N MET A 36 -6.37 -0.96 2.81
CA MET A 36 -5.00 -0.55 3.04
C MET A 36 -4.94 0.97 3.13
N VAL A 37 -4.63 1.47 4.33
CA VAL A 37 -4.51 2.89 4.62
C VAL A 37 -3.04 3.25 4.64
N GLY A 38 -2.58 4.00 3.65
CA GLY A 38 -1.20 4.48 3.55
C GLY A 38 -1.08 5.93 4.00
N ARG A 39 0.04 6.24 4.66
CA ARG A 39 0.41 7.61 5.03
C ARG A 39 1.85 7.93 4.70
N ASP A 40 2.12 9.20 4.51
CA ASP A 40 3.46 9.73 4.36
C ASP A 40 4.20 9.89 5.70
N LYS A 41 5.43 10.40 5.63
CA LYS A 41 6.30 10.57 6.80
C LYS A 41 5.76 11.64 7.75
N THR A 42 5.25 12.74 7.20
CA THR A 42 4.73 13.91 7.92
C THR A 42 3.31 13.74 8.43
N ARG A 43 2.61 12.65 8.03
CA ARG A 43 1.19 12.36 8.36
C ARG A 43 0.20 13.38 7.81
N THR A 44 0.61 14.13 6.80
CA THR A 44 -0.20 15.15 6.14
C THR A 44 -1.07 14.54 5.05
N TYR A 45 -0.63 13.43 4.44
CA TYR A 45 -1.33 12.81 3.33
C TYR A 45 -1.64 11.35 3.61
N TRP A 46 -2.91 11.01 3.47
CA TRP A 46 -3.44 9.68 3.64
C TRP A 46 -4.17 9.22 2.38
N LYS A 47 -3.95 7.97 1.98
CA LYS A 47 -4.58 7.32 0.82
C LYS A 47 -5.14 5.97 1.24
N VAL A 48 -6.22 5.57 0.57
CA VAL A 48 -6.92 4.33 0.87
C VAL A 48 -7.02 3.48 -0.40
N LEU A 49 -6.64 2.22 -0.29
CA LEU A 49 -6.87 1.18 -1.31
C LEU A 49 -7.84 0.16 -0.71
N LYS A 50 -8.93 -0.11 -1.42
CA LYS A 50 -9.93 -1.12 -1.07
C LYS A 50 -9.72 -2.36 -1.93
N ILE A 51 -9.77 -3.55 -1.33
CA ILE A 51 -9.62 -4.83 -2.02
C ILE A 51 -10.85 -5.68 -1.67
N ASP A 52 -11.54 -6.19 -2.68
CA ASP A 52 -12.73 -7.02 -2.49
C ASP A 52 -12.35 -8.42 -1.98
N ARG A 53 -13.15 -8.96 -1.05
CA ARG A 53 -12.96 -10.30 -0.44
C ARG A 53 -14.13 -11.24 -0.70
N LEU A 54 -15.09 -10.84 -1.51
CA LEU A 54 -16.25 -11.65 -1.88
C LEU A 54 -16.05 -12.35 -3.20
N GLU A 55 -15.30 -11.75 -4.14
CA GLU A 55 -15.00 -12.37 -5.41
C GLU A 55 -13.98 -13.51 -5.28
N PRO A 56 -14.37 -14.78 -5.53
CA PRO A 56 -13.47 -15.93 -5.39
C PRO A 56 -12.44 -16.04 -6.51
N THR A 57 -12.74 -15.57 -7.72
CA THR A 57 -12.00 -15.95 -8.93
C THR A 57 -11.08 -14.87 -9.45
N GLU A 58 -11.44 -13.60 -9.25
CA GLU A 58 -10.73 -12.43 -9.74
C GLU A 58 -10.28 -11.51 -8.60
N LEU A 59 -9.13 -10.88 -8.78
CA LEU A 59 -8.65 -9.88 -7.83
C LEU A 59 -9.22 -8.51 -8.22
N ILE A 60 -10.13 -7.99 -7.40
CA ILE A 60 -10.74 -6.68 -7.61
C ILE A 60 -10.22 -5.70 -6.55
N MET A 61 -9.69 -4.56 -7.00
CA MET A 61 -9.17 -3.51 -6.13
C MET A 61 -9.50 -2.11 -6.65
N TYR A 62 -9.74 -1.18 -5.72
CA TYR A 62 -10.13 0.19 -6.00
C TYR A 62 -9.27 1.15 -5.20
N GLU A 63 -8.52 2.01 -5.90
CA GLU A 63 -7.82 3.13 -5.27
C GLU A 63 -8.80 4.29 -5.08
N ASP A 64 -8.87 4.82 -3.86
CA ASP A 64 -9.62 6.03 -3.62
C ASP A 64 -8.86 7.24 -4.21
N SER A 65 -9.52 7.95 -5.13
CA SER A 65 -8.94 9.15 -5.76
C SER A 65 -8.71 10.27 -4.74
N ALA A 66 -9.49 10.32 -3.65
CA ALA A 66 -9.37 11.35 -2.65
C ALA A 66 -8.03 11.25 -1.89
N THR A 67 -7.57 12.40 -1.41
CA THR A 67 -6.45 12.49 -0.47
C THR A 67 -7.02 12.99 0.84
N TYR A 68 -6.71 12.31 1.93
CA TYR A 68 -7.27 12.61 3.24
C TYR A 68 -6.22 13.23 4.16
N SER A 69 -6.68 14.09 5.05
CA SER A 69 -5.98 14.43 6.30
C SER A 69 -6.11 13.28 7.33
N GLU A 70 -5.37 13.38 8.44
CA GLU A 70 -5.45 12.38 9.52
C GLU A 70 -6.87 12.29 10.10
N ILE A 71 -7.54 13.43 10.31
CA ILE A 71 -8.88 13.50 10.90
C ILE A 71 -9.91 12.88 9.95
N GLU A 72 -9.91 13.27 8.68
CA GLU A 72 -10.83 12.72 7.68
C GLU A 72 -10.65 11.21 7.50
N CYS A 73 -9.40 10.73 7.56
CA CYS A 73 -9.09 9.31 7.49
C CYS A 73 -9.63 8.56 8.72
N ILE A 74 -9.47 9.11 9.92
CA ILE A 74 -10.04 8.54 11.15
C ILE A 74 -11.56 8.45 11.04
N ASP A 75 -12.21 9.51 10.57
CA ASP A 75 -13.68 9.53 10.45
C ASP A 75 -14.19 8.62 9.33
N LEU A 76 -13.44 8.46 8.24
CA LEU A 76 -13.70 7.44 7.23
C LEU A 76 -13.67 6.03 7.85
N LEU A 77 -12.63 5.70 8.62
CA LEU A 77 -12.52 4.38 9.26
C LEU A 77 -13.64 4.13 10.26
N LYS A 78 -14.08 5.15 11.02
CA LYS A 78 -15.25 5.06 11.91
C LYS A 78 -16.53 4.78 11.13
N ARG A 79 -16.78 5.50 10.03
CA ARG A 79 -17.96 5.29 9.18
C ARG A 79 -17.99 3.88 8.58
N ILE A 80 -16.83 3.38 8.12
CA ILE A 80 -16.71 2.00 7.64
C ILE A 80 -16.99 1.01 8.78
N HIS A 81 -16.47 1.26 9.98
CA HIS A 81 -16.71 0.41 11.14
C HIS A 81 -18.20 0.32 11.48
N GLU A 82 -18.87 1.46 11.68
CA GLU A 82 -20.30 1.48 12.02
C GLU A 82 -21.16 0.88 10.90
N GLY A 83 -20.86 1.16 9.63
CA GLY A 83 -21.56 0.56 8.49
C GLY A 83 -21.42 -0.97 8.38
N ASN A 84 -20.41 -1.57 9.03
CA ASN A 84 -20.18 -3.01 9.04
C ASN A 84 -20.44 -3.66 10.41
N LYS A 85 -21.01 -2.92 11.39
CA LYS A 85 -21.15 -3.37 12.78
C LYS A 85 -21.89 -4.69 12.93
N SER A 86 -22.94 -4.91 12.12
CA SER A 86 -23.71 -6.17 12.09
C SER A 86 -22.89 -7.40 11.68
N THR A 87 -21.78 -7.19 10.96
CA THR A 87 -20.87 -8.26 10.51
C THR A 87 -19.53 -8.24 11.26
N GLY A 88 -19.48 -7.57 12.41
CA GLY A 88 -18.29 -7.50 13.27
C GLY A 88 -17.40 -6.27 13.07
N GLY A 89 -17.84 -5.32 12.23
CA GLY A 89 -17.19 -4.02 12.03
C GLY A 89 -15.87 -4.07 11.28
N LEU A 90 -15.17 -2.94 11.28
CA LEU A 90 -13.80 -2.81 10.76
C LEU A 90 -12.80 -3.26 11.82
N LYS A 91 -11.90 -4.17 11.46
CA LYS A 91 -10.87 -4.73 12.34
C LYS A 91 -9.48 -4.39 11.84
N PHE A 92 -8.57 -4.09 12.75
CA PHE A 92 -7.16 -3.90 12.40
C PHE A 92 -6.49 -5.26 12.23
N VAL A 93 -5.74 -5.44 11.15
CA VAL A 93 -5.04 -6.67 10.82
C VAL A 93 -3.54 -6.54 11.10
N SER A 94 -2.87 -5.58 10.44
CA SER A 94 -1.41 -5.46 10.54
C SER A 94 -0.92 -4.08 10.14
N THR A 95 0.23 -3.69 10.68
CA THR A 95 1.01 -2.55 10.15
C THR A 95 2.04 -3.10 9.19
N CYS A 96 2.14 -2.48 8.02
CA CYS A 96 3.07 -2.92 6.98
C CYS A 96 3.76 -1.73 6.29
N TYR A 97 4.76 -2.06 5.47
CA TYR A 97 5.57 -1.12 4.70
C TYR A 97 5.25 -1.14 3.20
N GLY A 98 4.29 -1.97 2.79
CA GLY A 98 3.83 -2.10 1.42
C GLY A 98 3.34 -3.50 1.10
N ILE A 99 2.62 -3.61 -0.02
CA ILE A 99 2.23 -4.86 -0.65
C ILE A 99 3.38 -5.26 -1.60
N VAL A 100 3.84 -6.50 -1.49
CA VAL A 100 4.81 -7.10 -2.42
C VAL A 100 4.09 -7.47 -3.72
N GLY A 101 2.93 -8.10 -3.59
CA GLY A 101 2.11 -8.53 -4.71
C GLY A 101 1.00 -9.47 -4.28
N PHE A 102 0.31 -10.02 -5.28
CA PHE A 102 -0.78 -10.97 -5.10
C PHE A 102 -0.41 -12.28 -5.81
N VAL A 103 -0.67 -13.40 -5.16
CA VAL A 103 -0.34 -14.73 -5.68
C VAL A 103 -1.60 -15.58 -5.67
N LYS A 104 -1.89 -16.24 -6.79
CA LYS A 104 -2.96 -17.24 -6.92
C LYS A 104 -2.31 -18.60 -7.10
N PHE A 105 -2.63 -19.54 -6.20
CA PHE A 105 -2.20 -20.93 -6.30
C PHE A 105 -3.33 -21.78 -6.88
N LEU A 106 -3.59 -22.95 -6.31
CA LEU A 106 -4.72 -23.82 -6.66
C LEU A 106 -6.02 -23.40 -5.96
N GLY A 107 -5.96 -22.39 -5.10
CA GLY A 107 -7.11 -21.81 -4.41
C GLY A 107 -7.21 -20.29 -4.60
N PRO A 108 -7.60 -19.55 -3.55
CA PRO A 108 -7.87 -18.13 -3.62
C PRO A 108 -6.60 -17.28 -3.84
N TYR A 109 -6.81 -16.01 -4.19
CA TYR A 109 -5.75 -15.03 -4.14
C TYR A 109 -5.25 -14.81 -2.71
N HIS A 110 -3.94 -14.66 -2.59
CA HIS A 110 -3.26 -14.31 -1.37
C HIS A 110 -2.48 -13.00 -1.57
N MET A 111 -2.61 -12.08 -0.63
CA MET A 111 -1.88 -10.81 -0.61
C MET A 111 -0.62 -10.96 0.23
N LEU A 112 0.55 -10.70 -0.36
CA LEU A 112 1.84 -10.73 0.33
C LEU A 112 2.23 -9.29 0.72
N VAL A 113 2.46 -9.04 2.01
CA VAL A 113 2.81 -7.72 2.55
C VAL A 113 4.10 -7.75 3.36
N ILE A 114 4.81 -6.61 3.39
CA ILE A 114 6.05 -6.44 4.16
C ILE A 114 5.71 -5.94 5.56
N THR A 115 5.86 -6.76 6.60
CA THR A 115 5.55 -6.36 7.98
C THR A 115 6.77 -5.89 8.76
N LYS A 116 7.97 -6.33 8.38
CA LYS A 116 9.23 -5.82 8.94
C LYS A 116 10.26 -5.60 7.84
N ARG A 117 10.98 -4.49 7.96
CA ARG A 117 12.14 -4.16 7.13
C ARG A 117 13.25 -3.55 8.00
N ARG A 118 14.50 -3.71 7.58
CA ARG A 118 15.68 -3.12 8.21
C ARG A 118 16.40 -2.25 7.19
N LYS A 119 16.72 -0.99 7.56
CA LYS A 119 17.54 -0.13 6.70
C LYS A 119 18.93 -0.75 6.58
N ILE A 120 19.41 -0.95 5.36
CA ILE A 120 20.75 -1.53 5.10
C ILE A 120 21.71 -0.52 4.49
N GLY A 121 21.21 0.60 3.99
CA GLY A 121 22.07 1.63 3.40
C GLY A 121 21.32 2.85 2.91
N VAL A 122 22.07 3.70 2.23
CA VAL A 122 21.58 4.86 1.50
C VAL A 122 22.30 4.89 0.16
N ILE A 123 21.55 4.96 -0.94
CA ILE A 123 22.10 5.13 -2.29
C ILE A 123 21.55 6.44 -2.84
N CYS A 124 22.42 7.37 -3.20
CA CYS A 124 22.04 8.69 -3.73
C CYS A 124 20.97 9.41 -2.89
N GLY A 125 21.10 9.40 -1.56
CA GLY A 125 20.13 10.01 -0.64
C GLY A 125 18.86 9.19 -0.37
N HIS A 126 18.66 8.06 -1.04
CA HIS A 126 17.50 7.19 -0.87
C HIS A 126 17.82 6.03 0.07
N ALA A 127 17.02 5.87 1.12
CA ALA A 127 17.19 4.77 2.06
C ALA A 127 16.82 3.42 1.42
N VAL A 128 17.75 2.47 1.49
CA VAL A 128 17.58 1.09 1.04
C VAL A 128 17.25 0.20 2.23
N TYR A 129 16.30 -0.71 2.07
CA TYR A 129 15.81 -1.58 3.12
C TYR A 129 15.81 -3.05 2.70
N ALA A 130 16.34 -3.91 3.55
CA ALA A 130 16.12 -5.35 3.47
C ALA A 130 14.76 -5.70 4.08
N ILE A 131 13.99 -6.56 3.41
CA ILE A 131 12.78 -7.15 3.98
C ILE A 131 13.20 -8.23 4.96
N THR A 132 12.81 -8.06 6.22
CA THR A 132 13.14 -9.00 7.30
C THR A 132 11.96 -9.89 7.67
N LYS A 133 10.73 -9.45 7.37
CA LYS A 133 9.52 -10.24 7.57
C LYS A 133 8.45 -9.84 6.55
N SER A 134 7.82 -10.83 5.96
CA SER A 134 6.61 -10.70 5.16
C SER A 134 5.51 -11.60 5.71
N GLU A 135 4.27 -11.22 5.48
CA GLU A 135 3.08 -12.00 5.86
C GLU A 135 2.15 -12.12 4.67
N MET A 136 1.45 -13.25 4.58
CA MET A 136 0.54 -13.56 3.49
C MET A 136 -0.88 -13.66 4.05
N PHE A 137 -1.81 -12.93 3.45
CA PHE A 137 -3.20 -12.87 3.87
C PHE A 137 -4.10 -13.43 2.75
N PRO A 138 -4.95 -14.44 3.01
CA PRO A 138 -5.93 -14.89 2.02
C PRO A 138 -6.96 -13.79 1.79
N ILE A 139 -7.28 -13.52 0.53
CA ILE A 139 -8.17 -12.42 0.15
C ILE A 139 -9.63 -12.81 0.38
N PRO A 140 -10.18 -13.84 -0.27
CA PRO A 140 -11.58 -14.19 -0.08
C PRO A 140 -11.86 -14.56 1.37
N ASN A 141 -13.02 -14.14 1.86
CA ASN A 141 -13.44 -14.45 3.21
C ASN A 141 -13.59 -15.97 3.40
N SER A 142 -13.26 -16.47 4.59
CA SER A 142 -13.53 -17.82 5.07
C SER A 142 -14.89 -18.41 4.65
N THR A 143 -15.98 -17.64 4.62
CA THR A 143 -17.31 -18.11 4.14
C THR A 143 -17.34 -18.43 2.64
N VAL A 144 -16.53 -17.73 1.84
CA VAL A 144 -16.31 -18.03 0.42
C VAL A 144 -15.37 -19.22 0.29
N LEU A 145 -14.32 -19.28 1.12
CA LEU A 145 -13.36 -20.38 1.13
C LEU A 145 -13.98 -21.73 1.50
N SER A 146 -14.94 -21.76 2.44
CA SER A 146 -15.61 -22.99 2.86
C SER A 146 -16.47 -23.63 1.76
N LYS A 147 -16.81 -22.86 0.71
CA LYS A 147 -17.49 -23.37 -0.49
C LYS A 147 -16.51 -23.90 -1.55
N MET A 148 -15.21 -23.61 -1.42
CA MET A 148 -14.20 -24.15 -2.33
C MET A 148 -13.70 -25.53 -1.84
N PRO A 149 -13.42 -26.49 -2.73
CA PRO A 149 -12.77 -27.74 -2.38
C PRO A 149 -11.29 -27.49 -2.03
N TYR A 150 -11.02 -27.09 -0.79
CA TYR A 150 -9.67 -26.84 -0.30
C TYR A 150 -8.94 -28.16 -0.02
N SER A 151 -7.85 -28.46 -0.74
CA SER A 151 -6.96 -29.57 -0.35
C SER A 151 -5.97 -29.08 0.72
N LYS A 152 -5.84 -29.83 1.83
CA LYS A 152 -4.98 -29.51 3.00
C LYS A 152 -3.47 -29.43 2.70
N ASN A 153 -3.06 -29.53 1.44
CA ASN A 153 -1.66 -29.68 1.04
C ASN A 153 -0.93 -28.36 0.76
N GLU A 154 -1.63 -27.22 0.68
CA GLU A 154 -0.98 -25.95 0.35
C GLU A 154 0.07 -25.52 1.39
N ASN A 155 -0.13 -25.84 2.68
CA ASN A 155 0.80 -25.52 3.78
C ASN A 155 2.24 -25.98 3.54
N ARG A 156 2.46 -27.01 2.69
CA ARG A 156 3.76 -27.61 2.42
C ARG A 156 4.50 -26.96 1.23
N SER A 157 3.80 -26.22 0.38
CA SER A 157 4.36 -25.49 -0.77
C SER A 157 5.00 -24.15 -0.37
N PHE A 158 4.54 -23.55 0.74
CA PHE A 158 4.95 -22.21 1.15
C PHE A 158 6.38 -22.12 1.73
N VAL A 159 6.87 -23.17 2.40
CA VAL A 159 8.26 -23.20 2.91
C VAL A 159 9.26 -23.29 1.77
N ASN A 160 8.88 -23.93 0.65
CA ASN A 160 9.74 -24.10 -0.52
C ASN A 160 9.72 -22.91 -1.50
N PHE A 161 8.61 -22.17 -1.62
CA PHE A 161 8.56 -21.01 -2.52
C PHE A 161 9.44 -19.86 -2.02
N ALA A 162 9.50 -19.66 -0.70
CA ALA A 162 10.42 -18.68 -0.10
C ALA A 162 11.91 -19.12 -0.17
N CYS A 163 12.20 -20.41 -0.37
CA CYS A 163 13.57 -20.94 -0.43
C CYS A 163 14.14 -21.15 -1.85
N LYS A 164 13.35 -21.06 -2.92
CA LYS A 164 13.85 -21.32 -4.30
C LYS A 164 13.52 -20.27 -5.36
N CYS A 165 12.59 -19.35 -5.12
CA CYS A 165 12.40 -18.23 -6.03
C CYS A 165 13.23 -17.04 -5.53
N LYS A 166 14.27 -16.67 -6.28
CA LYS A 166 14.72 -15.27 -6.33
C LYS A 166 13.50 -14.45 -6.78
N ILE A 167 12.65 -14.07 -5.84
CA ILE A 167 11.57 -13.12 -6.09
C ILE A 167 12.28 -11.80 -6.34
N SER A 168 12.45 -11.47 -7.62
CA SER A 168 12.70 -10.10 -8.05
C SER A 168 11.46 -9.31 -7.63
N ILE A 169 11.54 -8.67 -6.47
CA ILE A 169 10.48 -7.81 -5.95
C ILE A 169 10.44 -6.59 -6.86
N VAL A 170 9.53 -6.60 -7.83
CA VAL A 170 9.14 -5.38 -8.54
C VAL A 170 8.31 -4.57 -7.56
N PHE A 171 8.95 -3.65 -6.85
CA PHE A 171 8.24 -2.66 -6.07
C PHE A 171 7.39 -1.83 -7.03
N LEU A 172 6.06 -1.91 -6.91
CA LEU A 172 5.16 -0.87 -7.42
C LEU A 172 5.38 0.37 -6.55
N ARG A 173 6.51 1.05 -6.75
CA ARG A 173 6.79 2.36 -6.17
C ARG A 173 6.08 3.38 -7.05
N ARG A 174 4.77 3.53 -6.87
CA ARG A 174 4.02 4.57 -7.58
C ARG A 174 4.48 5.92 -7.05
N HIS A 175 5.21 6.66 -7.87
CA HIS A 175 5.47 8.07 -7.64
C HIS A 175 4.12 8.78 -7.81
N TYR A 176 3.51 9.23 -6.72
CA TYR A 176 2.26 9.99 -6.82
C TYR A 176 2.61 11.39 -7.28
N ASN A 177 2.62 11.59 -8.61
CA ASN A 177 2.76 12.91 -9.20
C ASN A 177 1.34 13.46 -9.43
N GLY A 178 1.00 14.56 -8.76
CA GLY A 178 -0.32 15.21 -8.86
C GLY A 178 -0.60 15.87 -10.21
N ASN A 179 0.09 15.47 -11.28
CA ASN A 179 -0.12 16.01 -12.61
C ASN A 179 -0.32 14.88 -13.62
N ARG A 180 -1.38 15.00 -14.42
CA ARG A 180 -1.74 14.06 -15.49
C ARG A 180 -0.59 14.06 -16.50
N ASN A 181 -0.03 12.88 -16.76
CA ASN A 181 1.04 12.58 -17.72
C ASN A 181 2.48 12.77 -17.20
N ALA A 182 3.03 11.75 -16.53
CA ALA A 182 4.44 11.36 -16.68
C ALA A 182 4.69 9.96 -16.08
N SER A 183 4.95 9.03 -16.99
CA SER A 183 5.61 7.75 -16.82
C SER A 183 7.05 7.90 -16.30
N SER A 184 7.43 7.12 -15.29
CA SER A 184 8.75 6.49 -15.17
C SER A 184 8.78 5.55 -13.96
N LEU A 185 8.84 4.24 -14.24
CA LEU A 185 9.22 3.22 -13.26
C LEU A 185 10.73 3.36 -13.02
N PHE A 186 11.14 3.70 -11.81
CA PHE A 186 12.44 3.29 -11.30
C PHE A 186 12.26 2.55 -9.98
N VAL A 187 12.50 1.24 -10.06
CA VAL A 187 12.90 0.41 -8.93
C VAL A 187 14.32 0.83 -8.58
N SER A 188 14.60 1.15 -7.31
CA SER A 188 15.96 1.09 -6.81
C SER A 188 16.00 0.06 -5.69
N LEU A 189 16.71 -1.03 -5.99
CA LEU A 189 17.47 -1.84 -5.05
C LEU A 189 18.38 -0.97 -4.18
#